data_AF-A0A9D4XBD4-F1
#
_entry.id   AF-A0A9D4XBD4-F1
#
_cell.length_a   1.000
_cell.length_b   1.000
_cell.length_c   1.000
_cell.angle_alpha   90.00
_cell.angle_beta   90.00
_cell.angle_gamma   90.00
#
_symmetry.space_group_name_H-M   'P 1'
#
loop_
_entity.id
_entity.type
_entity.pdbx_description
1 polymer ?
#
loop_
_entity_poly.entity_id
_entity_poly.type
_entity_poly.pdbx_seq_one_letter_code
_entity_poly.pdbx_strand_id
1 'polypeptide(L)'
;MEKRIQNASLLVDASLGHCFVDGLEHRDATAIYNCLRAYAAIDNTKNAEETFRITVVAPLIQKIIPHGSSAVAAGSSGDGLENDYQQIKECIYKDCKFLLDISSAENSGLHVFDFLANSILREVLFAIQKGKPGAFSPGRPTEFLKNYKSSLEFLAYLEGYCPSRSAVAKFRSETIYTEFMKQWNLGVYFSLRFQEIAGSLDSVLTTSSLVPIPNLDPGEANYQDLTLKQSVTLLDSLRLCWREDVLVLSCSDKFFRLSLQLLSRYSNWLSSGLTARKSHSTSTSTGREWAISAVMDDFILVIHDIRCLEEHVRGDYLQHVVHVLSSCSSDVLESVRQSILQSGQSLKSLEPLVVKAVVESLVEKSVEDLRQMKGITATYRMTNKPLPVRHSPYVTGVLRPLKTFLDGERTSRYLASETKKEILLCAATEITDRYYELAADLVSVARKTESSLQKIRQSAQRRAGASSDISDNNVSDTDKMCMQLFLDIQEYARNLSSLGVEAVNIASYRSLWQCVAPADKQNTIKL
;
A
#
# COMPACT_ATOMS: atom_id res chain seq x y z
N MET A 1 23.94 -72.64 14.03
CA MET A 1 23.07 -72.11 15.11
C MET A 1 22.33 -70.87 14.62
N GLU A 2 23.05 -69.90 14.05
CA GLU A 2 22.54 -68.67 13.42
C GLU A 2 21.38 -68.89 12.43
N LYS A 3 21.51 -69.81 11.45
CA LYS A 3 20.41 -70.17 10.53
C LYS A 3 19.14 -70.70 11.21
N ARG A 4 19.26 -71.37 12.36
CA ARG A 4 18.09 -71.90 13.10
C ARG A 4 17.40 -70.79 13.88
N ILE A 5 18.16 -69.85 14.44
CA ILE A 5 17.64 -68.64 15.10
C ILE A 5 16.91 -67.76 14.08
N GLN A 6 17.50 -67.57 12.90
CA GLN A 6 16.91 -66.78 11.83
C GLN A 6 15.61 -67.41 11.30
N ASN A 7 15.58 -68.74 11.10
CA ASN A 7 14.35 -69.45 10.74
C ASN A 7 13.28 -69.38 11.84
N ALA A 8 13.66 -69.45 13.11
CA ALA A 8 12.73 -69.31 14.22
C ALA A 8 12.14 -67.89 14.29
N SER A 9 12.96 -66.85 14.08
CA SER A 9 12.50 -65.45 14.02
C SER A 9 11.47 -65.26 12.91
N LEU A 10 11.75 -65.75 11.69
CA LEU A 10 10.83 -65.64 10.56
C LEU A 10 9.50 -66.36 10.82
N LEU A 11 9.53 -67.52 11.49
CA LEU A 11 8.34 -68.30 11.80
C LEU A 11 7.49 -67.61 12.88
N VAL A 12 8.15 -67.01 13.89
CA VAL A 12 7.49 -66.19 14.91
C VAL A 12 6.86 -64.94 14.28
N ASP A 13 7.60 -64.22 13.44
CA ASP A 13 7.09 -63.02 12.76
C ASP A 13 5.87 -63.34 11.87
N ALA A 14 5.91 -64.43 11.12
CA ALA A 14 4.80 -64.87 10.27
C ALA A 14 3.57 -65.30 11.09
N SER A 15 3.78 -66.10 12.14
CA SER A 15 2.68 -66.57 13.01
C SER A 15 2.04 -65.41 13.77
N LEU A 16 2.87 -64.51 14.30
CA LEU A 16 2.42 -63.31 15.01
C LEU A 16 1.66 -62.37 14.07
N GLY A 17 2.13 -62.20 12.82
CA GLY A 17 1.43 -61.46 11.79
C GLY A 17 0.05 -62.03 11.49
N HIS A 18 -0.06 -63.34 11.28
CA HIS A 18 -1.36 -63.98 11.04
C HIS A 18 -2.33 -63.83 12.21
N CYS A 19 -1.88 -64.06 13.45
CA CYS A 19 -2.71 -63.87 14.63
C CYS A 19 -3.14 -62.40 14.81
N PHE A 20 -2.26 -61.45 14.48
CA PHE A 20 -2.58 -60.04 14.58
C PHE A 20 -3.60 -59.61 13.53
N VAL A 21 -3.47 -60.07 12.27
CA VAL A 21 -4.46 -59.83 11.22
C VAL A 21 -5.82 -60.39 11.61
N ASP A 22 -5.88 -61.65 12.06
CA ASP A 22 -7.14 -62.28 12.48
C ASP A 22 -7.78 -61.54 13.66
N GLY A 23 -6.98 -61.10 14.63
CA GLY A 23 -7.42 -60.27 15.74
C GLY A 23 -7.96 -58.90 15.30
N LEU A 24 -7.35 -58.28 14.29
CA LEU A 24 -7.81 -57.00 13.73
C LEU A 24 -9.12 -57.16 12.95
N GLU A 25 -9.27 -58.20 12.15
CA GLU A 25 -10.49 -58.48 11.35
C GLU A 25 -11.70 -58.74 12.25
N HIS A 26 -11.51 -59.49 13.34
CA HIS A 26 -12.58 -59.84 14.29
C HIS A 26 -12.71 -58.86 15.46
N ARG A 27 -11.84 -57.85 15.56
CA ARG A 27 -11.75 -56.89 16.68
C ARG A 27 -11.60 -57.57 18.06
N ASP A 28 -10.85 -58.67 18.13
CA ASP A 28 -10.58 -59.36 19.40
C ASP A 28 -9.51 -58.61 20.19
N ALA A 29 -9.96 -57.84 21.19
CA ALA A 29 -9.09 -57.03 22.04
C ALA A 29 -8.01 -57.84 22.78
N THR A 30 -8.31 -59.10 23.15
CA THR A 30 -7.37 -59.96 23.88
C THR A 30 -6.27 -60.45 22.95
N ALA A 31 -6.66 -60.91 21.75
CA ALA A 31 -5.71 -61.34 20.72
C ALA A 31 -4.79 -60.19 20.31
N ILE A 32 -5.37 -59.01 20.04
CA ILE A 32 -4.64 -57.79 19.69
C ILE A 32 -3.64 -57.42 20.80
N TYR A 33 -4.09 -57.29 22.05
CA TYR A 33 -3.21 -56.90 23.17
C TYR A 33 -2.03 -57.85 23.33
N ASN A 34 -2.28 -59.17 23.27
CA ASN A 34 -1.24 -60.17 23.38
C ASN A 34 -0.26 -60.14 22.20
N CYS A 35 -0.76 -59.93 20.98
CA CYS A 35 0.11 -59.78 19.81
C CYS A 35 0.99 -58.53 19.92
N LEU A 36 0.45 -57.40 20.36
CA LEU A 36 1.22 -56.17 20.55
C LEU A 36 2.29 -56.32 21.64
N ARG A 37 1.99 -57.01 22.74
CA ARG A 37 3.01 -57.34 23.75
C ARG A 37 4.12 -58.22 23.18
N ALA A 38 3.78 -59.21 22.35
CA ALA A 38 4.76 -60.05 21.69
C ALA A 38 5.63 -59.24 20.72
N TYR A 39 5.04 -58.35 19.90
CA TYR A 39 5.77 -57.44 19.02
C TYR A 39 6.72 -56.52 19.78
N ALA A 40 6.28 -55.96 20.91
CA ALA A 40 7.12 -55.13 21.76
C ALA A 40 8.29 -55.93 22.38
N ALA A 41 8.05 -57.20 22.78
CA ALA A 41 9.07 -58.06 23.36
C ALA A 41 10.19 -58.45 22.38
N ILE A 42 9.88 -58.53 21.08
CA ILE A 42 10.85 -58.84 20.01
C ILE A 42 11.40 -57.58 19.31
N ASP A 43 11.08 -56.38 19.80
CA ASP A 43 11.46 -55.08 19.21
C ASP A 43 11.05 -54.91 17.73
N ASN A 44 9.95 -55.57 17.32
CA ASN A 44 9.43 -55.53 15.96
C ASN A 44 8.17 -54.64 15.87
N THR A 45 8.30 -53.40 16.35
CA THR A 45 7.20 -52.44 16.45
C THR A 45 6.67 -52.02 15.08
N LYS A 46 7.58 -51.84 14.13
CA LYS A 46 7.29 -51.43 12.75
C LYS A 46 6.39 -52.43 12.02
N ASN A 47 6.56 -53.73 12.24
CA ASN A 47 5.74 -54.73 11.56
C ASN A 47 4.29 -54.71 12.06
N ALA A 48 4.07 -54.47 13.35
CA ALA A 48 2.71 -54.28 13.89
C ALA A 48 2.04 -53.05 13.28
N GLU A 49 2.75 -51.92 13.23
CA GLU A 49 2.25 -50.67 12.63
C GLU A 49 1.95 -50.82 11.13
N GLU A 50 2.82 -51.51 10.39
CA GLU A 50 2.65 -51.82 8.98
C GLU A 50 1.45 -52.75 8.74
N THR A 51 1.31 -53.80 9.56
CA THR A 51 0.20 -54.74 9.45
C THR A 51 -1.13 -54.04 9.71
N PHE A 52 -1.22 -53.22 10.75
CA PHE A 52 -2.43 -52.42 10.98
C PHE A 52 -2.72 -51.45 9.82
N ARG A 53 -1.67 -50.83 9.25
CA ARG A 53 -1.82 -49.95 8.08
C ARG A 53 -2.44 -50.68 6.90
N ILE A 54 -1.90 -51.84 6.53
CA ILE A 54 -2.32 -52.59 5.34
C ILE A 54 -3.69 -53.24 5.54
N THR A 55 -3.94 -53.84 6.71
CA THR A 55 -5.15 -54.62 6.97
C THR A 55 -6.38 -53.74 7.20
N VAL A 56 -6.24 -52.64 7.96
CA VAL A 56 -7.39 -51.83 8.38
C VAL A 56 -7.39 -50.46 7.71
N VAL A 57 -6.29 -49.70 7.81
CA VAL A 57 -6.29 -48.30 7.39
C VAL A 57 -6.36 -48.14 5.87
N ALA A 58 -5.51 -48.84 5.11
CA ALA A 58 -5.39 -48.68 3.66
C ALA A 58 -6.71 -48.97 2.91
N PRO A 59 -7.46 -50.05 3.20
CA PRO A 59 -8.75 -50.30 2.54
C PRO A 59 -9.81 -49.23 2.87
N LEU A 60 -9.76 -48.62 4.04
CA LEU A 60 -10.68 -47.54 4.43
C LEU A 60 -10.34 -46.25 3.70
N ILE A 61 -9.07 -45.85 3.71
CA ILE A 61 -8.62 -44.63 3.05
C ILE A 61 -8.76 -44.74 1.52
N GLN A 62 -8.49 -45.90 0.92
CA GLN A 62 -8.63 -46.11 -0.52
C GLN A 62 -10.08 -45.94 -1.01
N LYS A 63 -11.08 -46.21 -0.17
CA LYS A 63 -12.50 -45.95 -0.49
C LYS A 63 -12.81 -44.46 -0.56
N ILE A 64 -12.12 -43.64 0.24
CA ILE A 64 -12.34 -42.19 0.35
C ILE A 64 -11.50 -41.45 -0.70
N ILE A 65 -10.23 -41.82 -0.83
CA ILE A 65 -9.28 -41.26 -1.80
C ILE A 65 -8.80 -42.40 -2.72
N PRO A 66 -9.56 -42.71 -3.78
CA PRO A 66 -9.16 -43.70 -4.76
C PRO A 66 -7.85 -43.32 -5.45
N HIS A 67 -6.98 -44.30 -5.62
CA HIS A 67 -5.71 -44.14 -6.34
C HIS A 67 -5.42 -45.40 -7.18
N GLY A 68 -4.57 -45.27 -8.21
CA GLY A 68 -4.28 -46.36 -9.14
C GLY A 68 -5.49 -46.74 -10.00
N SER A 69 -5.71 -48.04 -10.21
CA SER A 69 -6.81 -48.57 -11.03
C SER A 69 -8.21 -48.22 -10.51
N SER A 70 -8.35 -47.94 -9.21
CA SER A 70 -9.62 -47.54 -8.60
C SER A 70 -10.00 -46.07 -8.87
N ALA A 71 -9.05 -45.22 -9.28
CA ALA A 71 -9.31 -43.80 -9.59
C ALA A 71 -10.08 -43.61 -10.91
N VAL A 72 -9.94 -44.55 -11.85
CA VAL A 72 -10.61 -44.47 -13.17
C VAL A 72 -12.13 -44.69 -13.06
N ALA A 73 -12.57 -45.44 -12.04
CA ALA A 73 -13.98 -45.75 -11.81
C ALA A 73 -14.75 -44.68 -11.03
N ALA A 74 -14.07 -43.82 -10.27
CA ALA A 74 -14.70 -42.88 -9.34
C ALA A 74 -15.08 -41.52 -9.95
N GLY A 75 -14.74 -41.26 -11.22
CA GLY A 75 -14.83 -39.92 -11.80
C GLY A 75 -13.86 -38.94 -11.13
N SER A 76 -13.63 -37.76 -11.71
CA SER A 76 -12.70 -36.79 -11.13
C SER A 76 -13.29 -36.16 -9.87
N SER A 77 -13.16 -36.83 -8.72
CA SER A 77 -13.34 -36.17 -7.42
C SER A 77 -12.31 -35.03 -7.35
N GLY A 78 -12.76 -33.78 -7.25
CA GLY A 78 -11.85 -32.62 -7.26
C GLY A 78 -10.79 -32.68 -6.15
N ASP A 79 -9.77 -31.82 -6.26
CA ASP A 79 -8.63 -31.72 -5.33
C ASP A 79 -8.98 -31.19 -3.91
N GLY A 80 -10.27 -31.09 -3.56
CA GLY A 80 -10.70 -30.59 -2.25
C GLY A 80 -10.56 -31.67 -1.17
N LEU A 81 -9.81 -31.37 -0.10
CA LEU A 81 -9.53 -32.33 0.98
C LEU A 81 -10.47 -32.23 2.18
N GLU A 82 -11.22 -31.14 2.34
CA GLU A 82 -12.06 -30.91 3.52
C GLU A 82 -13.07 -32.05 3.76
N ASN A 83 -13.82 -32.42 2.73
CA ASN A 83 -14.79 -33.52 2.81
C ASN A 83 -14.11 -34.89 2.95
N ASP A 84 -12.96 -35.10 2.30
CA ASP A 84 -12.20 -36.35 2.46
C ASP A 84 -11.76 -36.51 3.91
N TYR A 85 -11.21 -35.45 4.52
CA TYR A 85 -10.81 -35.48 5.92
C TYR A 85 -12.00 -35.74 6.84
N GLN A 86 -13.17 -35.19 6.56
CA GLN A 86 -14.36 -35.46 7.35
C GLN A 86 -14.72 -36.94 7.32
N GLN A 87 -14.72 -37.57 6.14
CA GLN A 87 -14.95 -39.02 6.01
C GLN A 87 -13.85 -39.85 6.69
N ILE A 88 -12.58 -39.42 6.58
CA ILE A 88 -11.45 -40.10 7.23
C ILE A 88 -11.59 -40.03 8.75
N LYS A 89 -11.98 -38.88 9.32
CA LYS A 89 -12.22 -38.72 10.76
C LYS A 89 -13.28 -39.72 11.26
N GLU A 90 -14.37 -39.88 10.51
CA GLU A 90 -15.42 -40.85 10.82
C GLU A 90 -14.93 -42.30 10.77
N CYS A 91 -14.16 -42.67 9.75
CA CYS A 91 -13.55 -44.00 9.65
C CYS A 91 -12.58 -44.27 10.81
N ILE A 92 -11.74 -43.30 11.17
CA ILE A 92 -10.82 -43.45 12.31
C ILE A 92 -11.62 -43.70 13.60
N TYR A 93 -12.70 -42.95 13.83
CA TYR A 93 -13.53 -43.11 15.01
C TYR A 93 -14.21 -44.49 15.07
N LYS A 94 -14.76 -44.96 13.94
CA LYS A 94 -15.52 -46.22 13.86
C LYS A 94 -14.63 -47.47 13.83
N ASP A 95 -13.49 -47.37 13.15
CA ASP A 95 -12.73 -48.53 12.69
C ASP A 95 -11.27 -48.55 13.15
N CYS A 96 -10.72 -47.46 13.67
CA CYS A 96 -9.34 -47.44 14.20
C CYS A 96 -9.29 -47.24 15.71
N LYS A 97 -10.31 -46.61 16.30
CA LYS A 97 -10.32 -46.22 17.72
C LYS A 97 -10.08 -47.39 18.67
N PHE A 98 -10.63 -48.57 18.39
CA PHE A 98 -10.44 -49.74 19.27
C PHE A 98 -8.96 -50.09 19.48
N LEU A 99 -8.13 -50.00 18.43
CA LEU A 99 -6.70 -50.28 18.53
C LEU A 99 -5.98 -49.16 19.26
N LEU A 100 -6.34 -47.91 18.94
CA LEU A 100 -5.75 -46.74 19.60
C LEU A 100 -5.98 -46.79 21.12
N ASP A 101 -7.21 -47.10 21.55
CA ASP A 101 -7.57 -47.25 22.95
C ASP A 101 -6.73 -48.35 23.63
N ILE A 102 -6.56 -49.52 23.00
CA ILE A 102 -5.71 -50.62 23.50
C ILE A 102 -4.25 -50.18 23.62
N SER A 103 -3.70 -49.50 22.61
CA SER A 103 -2.29 -49.05 22.59
C SER A 103 -2.00 -47.91 23.58
N SER A 104 -3.02 -47.11 23.90
CA SER A 104 -2.92 -45.99 24.84
C SER A 104 -3.26 -46.35 26.29
N ALA A 105 -3.71 -47.58 26.56
CA ALA A 105 -4.13 -48.00 27.88
C ALA A 105 -2.99 -47.83 28.91
N GLU A 106 -3.33 -47.28 30.08
CA GLU A 106 -2.37 -47.06 31.16
C GLU A 106 -1.74 -48.39 31.62
N ASN A 107 -0.43 -48.37 31.88
CA ASN A 107 0.35 -49.54 32.31
C ASN A 107 0.36 -50.72 31.29
N SER A 108 -0.06 -50.49 30.05
CA SER A 108 -0.06 -51.53 29.00
C SER A 108 1.34 -51.92 28.54
N GLY A 109 2.32 -51.00 28.64
CA GLY A 109 3.63 -51.14 28.03
C GLY A 109 3.63 -50.96 26.51
N LEU A 110 2.50 -50.55 25.91
CA LEU A 110 2.31 -50.44 24.46
C LEU A 110 2.56 -49.03 23.92
N HIS A 111 3.03 -48.09 24.75
CA HIS A 111 3.38 -46.72 24.31
C HIS A 111 4.61 -46.64 23.39
N VAL A 112 5.24 -47.80 23.12
CA VAL A 112 6.36 -47.93 22.19
C VAL A 112 5.90 -47.88 20.73
N PHE A 113 4.61 -48.13 20.46
CA PHE A 113 4.02 -48.09 19.12
C PHE A 113 3.47 -46.69 18.80
N ASP A 114 3.60 -46.28 17.54
CA ASP A 114 3.13 -45.00 17.01
C ASP A 114 2.15 -45.19 15.84
N PHE A 115 1.05 -45.93 16.07
CA PHE A 115 0.02 -46.21 15.07
C PHE A 115 -0.59 -44.97 14.42
N LEU A 116 -0.71 -43.86 15.16
CA LEU A 116 -1.18 -42.57 14.61
C LEU A 116 -0.26 -42.07 13.49
N ALA A 117 1.06 -42.16 13.68
CA ALA A 117 2.04 -41.69 12.71
C ALA A 117 2.25 -42.72 11.60
N ASN A 118 2.69 -43.91 11.98
CA ASN A 118 3.23 -44.90 11.04
C ASN A 118 2.15 -45.72 10.31
N SER A 119 0.92 -45.72 10.82
CA SER A 119 -0.22 -46.35 10.14
C SER A 119 -1.17 -45.32 9.57
N ILE A 120 -1.80 -44.49 10.40
CA ILE A 120 -2.88 -43.59 9.95
C ILE A 120 -2.36 -42.43 9.11
N LEU A 121 -1.52 -41.57 9.66
CA LEU A 121 -1.01 -40.39 8.94
C LEU A 121 -0.21 -40.78 7.71
N ARG A 122 0.59 -41.86 7.81
CA ARG A 122 1.35 -42.40 6.67
C ARG A 122 0.44 -42.80 5.52
N GLU A 123 -0.64 -43.53 5.78
CA GLU A 123 -1.56 -43.98 4.73
C GLU A 123 -2.34 -42.81 4.13
N VAL A 124 -2.78 -41.86 4.96
CA VAL A 124 -3.46 -40.65 4.49
C VAL A 124 -2.54 -39.83 3.58
N LEU A 125 -1.28 -39.62 3.97
CA LEU A 125 -0.30 -38.93 3.15
C LEU A 125 -0.11 -39.64 1.80
N PHE A 126 0.10 -40.96 1.83
CA PHE A 126 0.28 -41.77 0.63
C PHE A 126 -0.93 -41.66 -0.31
N ALA A 127 -2.14 -41.79 0.22
CA ALA A 127 -3.36 -41.71 -0.57
C ALA A 127 -3.56 -40.33 -1.21
N ILE A 128 -3.27 -39.23 -0.50
CA ILE A 128 -3.34 -37.88 -1.07
C ILE A 128 -2.28 -37.72 -2.17
N GLN A 129 -1.03 -38.13 -1.93
CA GLN A 129 0.05 -38.04 -2.91
C GLN A 129 -0.24 -38.82 -4.20
N LYS A 130 -0.94 -39.96 -4.11
CA LYS A 130 -1.25 -40.82 -5.26
C LYS A 130 -2.59 -40.52 -5.93
N GLY A 131 -3.61 -40.19 -5.15
CA GLY A 131 -4.97 -39.95 -5.63
C GLY A 131 -5.24 -38.49 -5.98
N LYS A 132 -4.68 -37.54 -5.22
CA LYS A 132 -4.93 -36.10 -5.37
C LYS A 132 -3.63 -35.28 -5.28
N PRO A 133 -2.62 -35.52 -6.14
CA PRO A 133 -1.35 -34.78 -6.09
C PRO A 133 -1.52 -33.26 -6.27
N GLY A 134 -2.58 -32.83 -6.97
CA GLY A 134 -2.93 -31.42 -7.15
C GLY A 134 -3.33 -30.71 -5.85
N ALA A 135 -3.75 -31.44 -4.82
CA ALA A 135 -4.20 -30.86 -3.55
C ALA A 135 -3.10 -30.09 -2.80
N PHE A 136 -1.83 -30.47 -2.99
CA PHE A 136 -0.66 -29.79 -2.44
C PHE A 136 -0.09 -28.70 -3.36
N SER A 137 -0.69 -28.46 -4.53
CA SER A 137 -0.13 -27.53 -5.51
C SER A 137 -0.37 -26.07 -5.12
N PRO A 138 0.69 -25.27 -4.89
CA PRO A 138 0.53 -23.85 -4.59
C PRO A 138 0.05 -23.03 -5.80
N GLY A 139 0.11 -23.60 -7.02
CA GLY A 139 -0.32 -22.92 -8.26
C GLY A 139 -1.81 -22.58 -8.31
N ARG A 140 -2.58 -23.07 -7.35
CA ARG A 140 -3.98 -22.72 -7.08
C ARG A 140 -4.09 -22.19 -5.64
N PRO A 141 -3.70 -20.92 -5.37
CA PRO A 141 -3.46 -20.44 -4.01
C PRO A 141 -4.68 -20.57 -3.08
N THR A 142 -5.88 -20.28 -3.59
CA THR A 142 -7.11 -20.34 -2.78
C THR A 142 -7.43 -21.78 -2.37
N GLU A 143 -7.38 -22.73 -3.30
CA GLU A 143 -7.57 -24.15 -2.98
C GLU A 143 -6.44 -24.69 -2.09
N PHE A 144 -5.18 -24.29 -2.36
CA PHE A 144 -4.02 -24.68 -1.55
C PHE A 144 -4.19 -24.27 -0.08
N LEU A 145 -4.60 -23.01 0.18
CA LEU A 145 -4.81 -22.55 1.56
C LEU A 145 -5.96 -23.29 2.23
N LYS A 146 -7.08 -23.49 1.51
CA LYS A 146 -8.22 -24.24 2.04
C LYS A 146 -7.82 -25.66 2.44
N ASN A 147 -7.09 -26.34 1.56
CA ASN A 147 -6.58 -27.69 1.82
C ASN A 147 -5.58 -27.69 2.99
N TYR A 148 -4.63 -26.74 3.02
CA TYR A 148 -3.67 -26.60 4.11
C TYR A 148 -4.35 -26.43 5.48
N LYS A 149 -5.33 -25.53 5.59
CA LYS A 149 -6.11 -25.33 6.83
C LYS A 149 -6.85 -26.60 7.23
N SER A 150 -7.51 -27.25 6.29
CA SER A 150 -8.21 -28.53 6.52
C SER A 150 -7.24 -29.61 7.01
N SER A 151 -6.02 -29.64 6.49
CA SER A 151 -4.97 -30.57 6.93
C SER A 151 -4.47 -30.27 8.34
N LEU A 152 -4.33 -28.99 8.72
CA LEU A 152 -3.98 -28.62 10.10
C LEU A 152 -5.08 -29.04 11.09
N GLU A 153 -6.35 -28.85 10.74
CA GLU A 153 -7.48 -29.32 11.55
C GLU A 153 -7.51 -30.84 11.67
N PHE A 154 -7.16 -31.55 10.59
CA PHE A 154 -7.03 -33.01 10.62
C PHE A 154 -5.89 -33.46 11.54
N LEU A 155 -4.72 -32.82 11.49
CA LEU A 155 -3.62 -33.12 12.41
C LEU A 155 -4.02 -32.85 13.86
N ALA A 156 -4.70 -31.74 14.15
CA ALA A 156 -5.22 -31.44 15.49
C ALA A 156 -6.23 -32.51 15.96
N TYR A 157 -7.04 -33.06 15.06
CA TYR A 157 -7.92 -34.18 15.37
C TYR A 157 -7.13 -35.45 15.75
N LEU A 158 -6.07 -35.79 15.01
CA LEU A 158 -5.21 -36.92 15.35
C LEU A 158 -4.51 -36.72 16.71
N GLU A 159 -4.04 -35.50 16.98
CA GLU A 159 -3.44 -35.14 18.28
C GLU A 159 -4.41 -35.31 19.45
N GLY A 160 -5.72 -35.25 19.22
CA GLY A 160 -6.74 -35.54 20.22
C GLY A 160 -6.74 -36.98 20.74
N TYR A 161 -6.13 -37.92 20.01
CA TYR A 161 -5.94 -39.30 20.47
C TYR A 161 -4.65 -39.49 21.28
N CYS A 162 -3.78 -38.49 21.36
CA CYS A 162 -2.58 -38.57 22.18
C CYS A 162 -2.95 -38.44 23.68
N PRO A 163 -2.51 -39.35 24.56
CA PRO A 163 -2.91 -39.35 25.97
C PRO A 163 -2.30 -38.20 26.79
N SER A 164 -1.25 -37.55 26.29
CA SER A 164 -0.55 -36.48 27.01
C SER A 164 0.12 -35.49 26.06
N ARG A 165 0.49 -34.31 26.60
CA ARG A 165 1.27 -33.30 25.86
C ARG A 165 2.63 -33.84 25.38
N SER A 166 3.24 -34.75 26.14
CA SER A 166 4.50 -35.39 25.72
C SER A 166 4.29 -36.33 24.54
N ALA A 167 3.16 -37.04 24.48
CA ALA A 167 2.81 -37.87 23.34
C ALA A 167 2.53 -37.03 22.08
N VAL A 168 1.87 -35.87 22.23
CA VAL A 168 1.70 -34.91 21.12
C VAL A 168 3.06 -34.42 20.61
N ALA A 169 3.99 -34.07 21.51
CA ALA A 169 5.33 -33.65 21.12
C ALA A 169 6.10 -34.77 20.37
N LYS A 170 5.98 -36.02 20.83
CA LYS A 170 6.53 -37.20 20.14
C LYS A 170 5.93 -37.34 18.74
N PHE A 171 4.59 -37.33 18.61
CA PHE A 171 3.89 -37.43 17.34
C PHE A 171 4.32 -36.34 16.34
N ARG A 172 4.45 -35.08 16.78
CA ARG A 172 4.93 -33.98 15.94
C ARG A 172 6.40 -34.12 15.51
N SER A 173 7.21 -34.83 16.30
CA SER A 173 8.62 -35.11 15.99
C SER A 173 8.81 -36.27 15.02
N GLU A 174 7.75 -37.05 14.76
CA GLU A 174 7.82 -38.19 13.85
C GLU A 174 8.17 -37.77 12.42
N THR A 175 8.93 -38.64 11.76
CA THR A 175 9.43 -38.41 10.40
C THR A 175 8.29 -38.15 9.41
N ILE A 176 7.21 -38.93 9.51
CA ILE A 176 6.04 -38.82 8.65
C ILE A 176 5.23 -37.55 8.88
N TYR A 177 5.17 -37.05 10.12
CA TYR A 177 4.53 -35.76 10.43
C TYR A 177 5.31 -34.63 9.74
N THR A 178 6.63 -34.68 9.85
CA THR A 178 7.52 -33.73 9.18
C THR A 178 7.40 -33.81 7.66
N GLU A 179 7.31 -35.01 7.09
CA GLU A 179 7.12 -35.23 5.65
C GLU A 179 5.78 -34.70 5.14
N PHE A 180 4.71 -34.93 5.91
CA PHE A 180 3.38 -34.39 5.64
C PHE A 180 3.41 -32.85 5.62
N MET A 181 4.04 -32.23 6.62
CA MET A 181 4.16 -30.77 6.69
C MET A 181 5.03 -30.21 5.55
N LYS A 182 6.06 -30.94 5.11
CA LYS A 182 6.93 -30.55 3.99
C LYS A 182 6.21 -30.51 2.63
N GLN A 183 5.07 -31.19 2.47
CA GLN A 183 4.27 -31.08 1.24
C GLN A 183 3.72 -29.66 1.03
N TRP A 184 3.48 -28.93 2.13
CA TRP A 184 2.91 -27.59 2.11
C TRP A 184 4.01 -26.55 1.90
N ASN A 185 4.31 -26.23 0.64
CA ASN A 185 5.30 -25.20 0.30
C ASN A 185 4.74 -23.78 0.51
N LEU A 186 4.65 -23.37 1.77
CA LEU A 186 4.19 -22.04 2.18
C LEU A 186 5.05 -20.90 1.62
N GLY A 187 6.32 -21.18 1.31
CA GLY A 187 7.23 -20.24 0.65
C GLY A 187 6.75 -19.88 -0.75
N VAL A 188 6.49 -20.89 -1.59
CA VAL A 188 5.96 -20.67 -2.95
C VAL A 188 4.56 -20.09 -2.92
N TYR A 189 3.70 -20.55 -2.01
CA TYR A 189 2.37 -19.95 -1.79
C TYR A 189 2.48 -18.45 -1.52
N PHE A 190 3.33 -18.04 -0.58
CA PHE A 190 3.54 -16.63 -0.27
C PHE A 190 4.09 -15.87 -1.47
N SER A 191 5.05 -16.42 -2.23
CA SER A 191 5.58 -15.77 -3.44
C SER A 191 4.50 -15.50 -4.49
N LEU A 192 3.56 -16.44 -4.69
CA LEU A 192 2.43 -16.26 -5.60
C LEU A 192 1.48 -15.17 -5.11
N ARG A 193 1.11 -15.21 -3.81
CA ARG A 193 0.28 -14.15 -3.20
C ARG A 193 0.97 -12.78 -3.22
N PHE A 194 2.28 -12.73 -3.00
CA PHE A 194 3.05 -11.51 -3.12
C PHE A 194 2.97 -10.94 -4.54
N GLN A 195 3.18 -11.77 -5.56
CA GLN A 195 3.12 -11.34 -6.96
C GLN A 195 1.72 -10.87 -7.35
N GLU A 196 0.68 -11.56 -6.90
CA GLU A 196 -0.73 -11.18 -7.10
C GLU A 196 -1.02 -9.80 -6.47
N ILE A 197 -0.73 -9.65 -5.18
CA ILE A 197 -1.06 -8.46 -4.40
C ILE A 197 -0.20 -7.26 -4.84
N ALA A 198 1.12 -7.40 -4.80
CA ALA A 198 2.03 -6.31 -5.17
C ALA A 198 1.95 -5.98 -6.67
N GLY A 199 1.78 -7.01 -7.52
CA GLY A 199 1.63 -6.83 -8.96
C GLY A 199 0.37 -6.06 -9.34
N SER A 200 -0.73 -6.27 -8.61
CA SER A 200 -1.96 -5.47 -8.77
C SER A 200 -1.68 -3.99 -8.56
N LEU A 201 -1.03 -3.62 -7.45
CA LEU A 201 -0.65 -2.23 -7.19
C LEU A 201 0.33 -1.69 -8.24
N ASP A 202 1.40 -2.42 -8.54
CA ASP A 202 2.43 -2.01 -9.51
C ASP A 202 1.83 -1.73 -10.90
N SER A 203 0.85 -2.54 -11.33
CA SER A 203 0.17 -2.35 -12.62
C SER A 203 -0.55 -1.00 -12.70
N VAL A 204 -1.11 -0.51 -11.60
CA VAL A 204 -1.82 0.78 -11.58
C VAL A 204 -0.81 1.93 -11.44
N LEU A 205 0.23 1.77 -10.62
CA LEU A 205 1.26 2.81 -10.41
C LEU A 205 2.14 3.08 -11.64
N THR A 206 2.24 2.12 -12.56
CA THR A 206 2.99 2.28 -13.81
C THR A 206 2.23 3.08 -14.89
N THR A 207 0.94 3.39 -14.66
CA THR A 207 0.12 4.19 -15.58
C THR A 207 0.63 5.63 -15.66
N SER A 208 0.71 6.21 -16.86
CA SER A 208 1.21 7.58 -17.10
C SER A 208 0.26 8.70 -16.67
N SER A 209 -0.93 8.39 -16.18
CA SER A 209 -1.93 9.35 -15.70
C SER A 209 -2.64 8.85 -14.45
N LEU A 210 -3.14 9.79 -13.66
CA LEU A 210 -4.07 9.51 -12.57
C LEU A 210 -5.42 9.07 -13.15
N VAL A 211 -6.07 8.11 -12.48
CA VAL A 211 -7.36 7.55 -12.94
C VAL A 211 -8.40 7.81 -11.85
N PRO A 212 -9.21 8.87 -11.98
CA PRO A 212 -10.34 9.09 -11.10
C PRO A 212 -11.36 7.97 -11.23
N ILE A 213 -11.89 7.47 -10.12
CA ILE A 213 -12.97 6.49 -10.11
C ILE A 213 -14.30 7.24 -10.18
N PRO A 214 -15.26 6.85 -11.05
CA PRO A 214 -16.60 7.41 -11.02
C PRO A 214 -17.27 7.09 -9.67
N ASN A 215 -17.92 8.07 -9.04
CA ASN A 215 -18.66 7.88 -7.79
C ASN A 215 -19.60 6.66 -7.94
N LEU A 216 -19.29 5.57 -7.24
CA LEU A 216 -20.20 4.42 -7.13
C LEU A 216 -21.41 4.86 -6.30
N ASP A 217 -22.59 4.33 -6.64
CA ASP A 217 -23.82 4.61 -5.92
C ASP A 217 -23.63 4.36 -4.40
N PRO A 218 -24.25 5.17 -3.53
CA PRO A 218 -24.09 5.12 -2.07
C PRO A 218 -24.50 3.78 -1.39
N GLY A 219 -24.93 2.78 -2.16
CA GLY A 219 -25.30 1.44 -1.69
C GLY A 219 -24.14 0.44 -1.56
N GLU A 220 -22.96 0.70 -2.15
CA GLU A 220 -21.78 -0.17 -2.00
C GLU A 220 -20.79 0.46 -1.02
N ALA A 221 -21.06 0.27 0.26
CA ALA A 221 -20.21 0.70 1.36
C ALA A 221 -18.91 -0.12 1.38
N ASN A 222 -17.78 0.48 0.95
CA ASN A 222 -16.43 0.17 1.43
C ASN A 222 -15.31 1.12 0.93
N TYR A 223 -15.61 1.99 -0.06
CA TYR A 223 -14.64 2.90 -0.71
C TYR A 223 -15.03 4.37 -0.73
N GLN A 224 -16.06 4.76 0.04
CA GLN A 224 -16.84 5.98 -0.24
C GLN A 224 -16.03 7.29 -0.22
N ASP A 225 -14.80 7.29 0.30
CA ASP A 225 -13.98 8.50 0.39
C ASP A 225 -12.78 8.55 -0.58
N LEU A 226 -12.31 7.43 -1.14
CA LEU A 226 -11.15 7.44 -2.04
C LEU A 226 -11.56 7.75 -3.49
N THR A 227 -10.76 8.57 -4.16
CA THR A 227 -11.11 9.13 -5.47
C THR A 227 -10.25 8.58 -6.61
N LEU A 228 -9.05 8.08 -6.33
CA LEU A 228 -8.11 7.58 -7.34
C LEU A 228 -8.00 6.05 -7.30
N LYS A 229 -7.95 5.43 -8.48
CA LYS A 229 -7.75 3.98 -8.63
C LYS A 229 -6.48 3.49 -7.95
N GLN A 230 -5.41 4.29 -8.01
CA GLN A 230 -4.13 4.03 -7.36
C GLN A 230 -4.31 3.85 -5.85
N SER A 231 -5.06 4.75 -5.21
CA SER A 231 -5.29 4.77 -3.76
C SER A 231 -6.20 3.63 -3.33
N VAL A 232 -7.28 3.38 -4.08
CA VAL A 232 -8.18 2.24 -3.83
C VAL A 232 -7.43 0.92 -3.92
N THR A 233 -6.63 0.74 -4.96
CA THR A 233 -5.85 -0.50 -5.16
C THR A 233 -4.84 -0.72 -4.04
N LEU A 234 -4.22 0.35 -3.50
CA LEU A 234 -3.37 0.26 -2.32
C LEU A 234 -4.15 -0.26 -1.10
N LEU A 235 -5.28 0.37 -0.79
CA LEU A 235 -6.09 -0.01 0.37
C LEU A 235 -6.60 -1.46 0.27
N ASP A 236 -7.02 -1.87 -0.93
CA ASP A 236 -7.42 -3.25 -1.21
C ASP A 236 -6.28 -4.23 -1.04
N SER A 237 -5.10 -3.90 -1.56
CA SER A 237 -3.92 -4.74 -1.43
C SER A 237 -3.50 -4.91 0.03
N LEU A 238 -3.62 -3.84 0.84
CA LEU A 238 -3.38 -3.88 2.28
C LEU A 238 -4.39 -4.79 2.98
N ARG A 239 -5.68 -4.61 2.74
CA ARG A 239 -6.75 -5.45 3.33
C ARG A 239 -6.60 -6.92 2.92
N LEU A 240 -6.25 -7.18 1.66
CA LEU A 240 -6.07 -8.52 1.10
C LEU A 240 -4.95 -9.31 1.80
N CYS A 241 -3.88 -8.64 2.26
CA CYS A 241 -2.80 -9.29 3.02
C CYS A 241 -3.29 -9.94 4.33
N TRP A 242 -4.40 -9.45 4.89
CA TRP A 242 -4.92 -9.84 6.21
C TRP A 242 -6.30 -10.49 6.15
N ARG A 243 -6.76 -10.86 4.95
CA ARG A 243 -7.98 -11.64 4.80
C ARG A 243 -7.76 -13.08 5.22
N GLU A 244 -8.78 -13.68 5.83
CA GLU A 244 -8.72 -15.06 6.31
C GLU A 244 -8.44 -16.07 5.19
N ASP A 245 -8.94 -15.83 3.99
CA ASP A 245 -8.75 -16.66 2.80
C ASP A 245 -7.43 -16.42 2.05
N VAL A 246 -6.54 -15.61 2.61
CA VAL A 246 -5.21 -15.33 2.06
C VAL A 246 -4.10 -15.53 3.11
N LEU A 247 -4.33 -15.08 4.34
CA LEU A 247 -3.35 -15.08 5.40
C LEU A 247 -3.04 -16.49 5.90
N VAL A 248 -1.74 -16.78 6.02
CA VAL A 248 -1.20 -17.91 6.77
C VAL A 248 -0.51 -17.35 8.00
N LEU A 249 -1.05 -17.62 9.20
CA LEU A 249 -0.55 -17.01 10.45
C LEU A 249 0.93 -17.30 10.72
N SER A 250 1.44 -18.49 10.35
CA SER A 250 2.86 -18.84 10.46
C SER A 250 3.78 -18.06 9.52
N CYS A 251 3.22 -17.34 8.54
CA CYS A 251 3.90 -16.43 7.62
C CYS A 251 3.46 -14.96 7.82
N SER A 252 2.85 -14.63 8.96
CA SER A 252 2.34 -13.29 9.25
C SER A 252 3.41 -12.21 9.18
N ASP A 253 4.66 -12.53 9.55
CA ASP A 253 5.83 -11.67 9.38
C ASP A 253 6.04 -11.24 7.92
N LYS A 254 5.84 -12.16 6.97
CA LYS A 254 6.00 -11.91 5.54
C LYS A 254 4.85 -11.06 4.98
N PHE A 255 3.61 -11.33 5.38
CA PHE A 255 2.44 -10.52 5.00
C PHE A 255 2.49 -9.11 5.60
N PHE A 256 2.99 -8.98 6.83
CA PHE A 256 3.23 -7.69 7.44
C PHE A 256 4.31 -6.91 6.69
N ARG A 257 5.43 -7.55 6.37
CA ARG A 257 6.47 -6.94 5.52
C ARG A 257 5.90 -6.48 4.17
N LEU A 258 5.09 -7.30 3.51
CA LEU A 258 4.42 -6.92 2.26
C LEU A 258 3.54 -5.68 2.45
N SER A 259 2.77 -5.61 3.54
CA SER A 259 1.93 -4.44 3.84
C SER A 259 2.74 -3.14 3.93
N LEU A 260 3.87 -3.17 4.65
CA LEU A 260 4.77 -2.01 4.74
C LEU A 260 5.41 -1.68 3.39
N GLN A 261 5.74 -2.70 2.60
CA GLN A 261 6.27 -2.51 1.25
C GLN A 261 5.25 -1.87 0.30
N LEU A 262 3.97 -2.19 0.40
CA LEU A 262 2.90 -1.56 -0.40
C LEU A 262 2.77 -0.07 -0.08
N LEU A 263 2.74 0.29 1.21
CA LEU A 263 2.73 1.69 1.67
C LEU A 263 3.97 2.46 1.20
N SER A 264 5.14 1.83 1.31
CA SER A 264 6.40 2.42 0.85
C SER A 264 6.42 2.62 -0.67
N ARG A 265 5.94 1.64 -1.46
CA ARG A 265 5.84 1.75 -2.93
C ARG A 265 4.98 2.93 -3.34
N TYR A 266 3.79 3.07 -2.76
CA TYR A 266 2.89 4.18 -3.05
C TYR A 266 3.51 5.54 -2.66
N SER A 267 4.10 5.63 -1.48
CA SER A 267 4.77 6.86 -0.99
C SER A 267 5.94 7.25 -1.90
N ASN A 268 6.75 6.28 -2.31
CA ASN A 268 7.88 6.50 -3.22
C ASN A 268 7.40 6.89 -4.63
N TRP A 269 6.30 6.31 -5.11
CA TRP A 269 5.68 6.68 -6.39
C TRP A 269 5.20 8.14 -6.38
N LEU A 270 4.51 8.55 -5.31
CA LEU A 270 4.08 9.96 -5.14
C LEU A 270 5.27 10.91 -5.12
N SER A 271 6.25 10.65 -4.23
CA SER A 271 7.44 11.50 -4.08
C SER A 271 8.27 11.59 -5.36
N SER A 272 8.44 10.46 -6.06
CA SER A 272 9.16 10.40 -7.33
C SER A 272 8.44 11.19 -8.43
N GLY A 273 7.11 11.11 -8.52
CA GLY A 273 6.32 11.89 -9.46
C GLY A 273 6.47 13.40 -9.21
N LEU A 274 6.29 13.84 -7.97
CA LEU A 274 6.44 15.25 -7.59
C LEU A 274 7.85 15.79 -7.90
N THR A 275 8.89 14.98 -7.65
CA THR A 275 10.27 15.34 -7.97
C THR A 275 10.51 15.44 -9.48
N ALA A 276 9.92 14.55 -10.27
CA ALA A 276 10.00 14.59 -11.73
C ALA A 276 9.34 15.85 -12.30
N ARG A 277 8.16 16.23 -11.78
CA ARG A 277 7.48 17.49 -12.13
C ARG A 277 8.38 18.70 -11.87
N LYS A 278 8.96 18.80 -10.67
CA LYS A 278 9.79 19.94 -10.26
C LYS A 278 11.05 20.12 -11.11
N SER A 279 11.65 19.00 -11.55
CA SER A 279 12.87 19.03 -12.36
C SER A 279 12.62 19.21 -13.85
N HIS A 280 11.35 19.25 -14.29
CA HIS A 280 10.94 19.12 -15.70
C HIS A 280 11.68 17.97 -16.41
N SER A 281 12.05 16.93 -15.67
CA SER A 281 12.87 15.85 -16.19
C SER A 281 11.98 14.93 -17.01
N THR A 282 12.18 14.93 -18.32
CA THR A 282 11.57 13.96 -19.25
C THR A 282 12.27 12.59 -19.19
N SER A 283 12.94 12.27 -18.08
CA SER A 283 13.63 10.99 -17.95
C SER A 283 12.61 9.83 -17.92
N THR A 284 12.89 8.84 -18.76
CA THR A 284 12.03 7.71 -19.18
C THR A 284 11.83 6.63 -18.11
N SER A 285 11.75 7.00 -16.82
CA SER A 285 11.39 6.06 -15.77
C SER A 285 9.87 5.92 -15.71
N THR A 286 9.38 4.74 -16.08
CA THR A 286 7.96 4.36 -16.07
C THR A 286 7.30 4.69 -14.72
N GLY A 287 6.06 5.19 -14.76
CA GLY A 287 5.27 5.49 -13.57
C GLY A 287 5.54 6.84 -12.88
N ARG A 288 6.42 7.70 -13.40
CA ARG A 288 6.65 9.08 -12.85
C ARG A 288 5.97 10.18 -13.65
N GLU A 289 5.51 9.87 -14.85
CA GLU A 289 4.97 10.80 -15.83
C GLU A 289 3.63 11.43 -15.39
N TRP A 290 2.89 10.75 -14.52
CA TRP A 290 1.58 11.19 -14.04
C TRP A 290 1.61 12.61 -13.48
N ALA A 291 2.68 12.97 -12.76
CA ALA A 291 2.77 14.29 -12.12
C ALA A 291 3.12 15.39 -13.12
N ILE A 292 3.75 15.05 -14.25
CA ILE A 292 4.07 16.01 -15.31
C ILE A 292 2.81 16.30 -16.13
N SER A 293 2.01 15.26 -16.43
CA SER A 293 0.76 15.38 -17.18
C SER A 293 -0.43 15.86 -16.34
N ALA A 294 -0.37 15.72 -15.02
CA ALA A 294 -1.44 16.09 -14.10
C ALA A 294 -1.80 17.57 -14.17
N VAL A 295 -3.12 17.82 -14.19
CA VAL A 295 -3.70 19.15 -14.01
C VAL A 295 -3.87 19.46 -12.52
N MET A 296 -4.11 20.73 -12.20
CA MET A 296 -4.28 21.20 -10.82
C MET A 296 -5.30 20.38 -10.02
N ASP A 297 -6.43 20.07 -10.67
CA ASP A 297 -7.51 19.30 -10.06
C ASP A 297 -7.10 17.89 -9.66
N ASP A 298 -6.12 17.30 -10.33
CA ASP A 298 -5.66 15.95 -9.99
C ASP A 298 -4.86 15.97 -8.67
N PHE A 299 -4.09 17.03 -8.42
CA PHE A 299 -3.39 17.20 -7.13
C PHE A 299 -4.34 17.41 -5.96
N ILE A 300 -5.52 17.99 -6.20
CA ILE A 300 -6.57 18.09 -5.17
C ILE A 300 -7.03 16.69 -4.75
N LEU A 301 -7.26 15.80 -5.72
CA LEU A 301 -7.64 14.40 -5.47
C LEU A 301 -6.52 13.66 -4.71
N VAL A 302 -5.26 13.90 -5.08
CA VAL A 302 -4.11 13.32 -4.36
C VAL A 302 -4.05 13.79 -2.90
N ILE A 303 -4.26 15.08 -2.62
CA ILE A 303 -4.29 15.61 -1.23
C ILE A 303 -5.39 14.92 -0.42
N HIS A 304 -6.57 14.81 -1.00
CA HIS A 304 -7.72 14.16 -0.36
C HIS A 304 -7.44 12.67 -0.08
N ASP A 305 -7.00 11.93 -1.09
CA ASP A 305 -6.71 10.51 -0.95
C ASP A 305 -5.57 10.22 0.03
N ILE A 306 -4.52 11.06 0.10
CA ILE A 306 -3.45 10.93 1.11
C ILE A 306 -4.04 10.98 2.53
N ARG A 307 -4.99 11.88 2.77
CA ARG A 307 -5.65 12.04 4.08
C ARG A 307 -6.52 10.83 4.41
N CYS A 308 -7.37 10.43 3.46
CA CYS A 308 -8.23 9.26 3.63
C CYS A 308 -7.40 8.00 3.88
N LEU A 309 -6.33 7.77 3.10
CA LEU A 309 -5.44 6.63 3.29
C LEU A 309 -4.77 6.65 4.65
N GLU A 310 -4.28 7.81 5.11
CA GLU A 310 -3.67 7.91 6.43
C GLU A 310 -4.67 7.62 7.56
N GLU A 311 -5.89 8.11 7.46
CA GLU A 311 -6.97 7.83 8.40
C GLU A 311 -7.30 6.33 8.45
N HIS A 312 -7.48 5.68 7.30
CA HIS A 312 -7.74 4.24 7.23
C HIS A 312 -6.57 3.43 7.80
N VAL A 313 -5.33 3.74 7.38
CA VAL A 313 -4.12 3.02 7.82
C VAL A 313 -3.94 3.10 9.34
N ARG A 314 -4.25 4.25 9.96
CA ARG A 314 -4.15 4.44 11.42
C ARG A 314 -5.39 3.97 12.19
N GLY A 315 -6.52 3.87 11.50
CA GLY A 315 -7.83 3.51 12.04
C GLY A 315 -8.14 2.03 11.84
N ASP A 316 -9.13 1.74 11.00
CA ASP A 316 -9.72 0.42 10.78
C ASP A 316 -8.66 -0.64 10.43
N TYR A 317 -7.72 -0.31 9.54
CA TYR A 317 -6.67 -1.21 9.12
C TYR A 317 -5.76 -1.62 10.29
N LEU A 318 -5.28 -0.65 11.07
CA LEU A 318 -4.43 -0.92 12.24
C LEU A 318 -5.15 -1.81 13.26
N GLN A 319 -6.41 -1.49 13.56
CA GLN A 319 -7.19 -2.27 14.53
C GLN A 319 -7.39 -3.71 14.04
N HIS A 320 -7.67 -3.91 12.75
CA HIS A 320 -7.80 -5.24 12.17
C HIS A 320 -6.52 -6.05 12.28
N VAL A 321 -5.37 -5.49 11.91
CA VAL A 321 -4.07 -6.20 11.99
C VAL A 321 -3.73 -6.58 13.42
N VAL A 322 -3.93 -5.66 14.38
CA VAL A 322 -3.68 -5.92 15.81
C VAL A 322 -4.62 -6.99 16.34
N HIS A 323 -5.89 -6.99 15.93
CA HIS A 323 -6.86 -8.01 16.31
C HIS A 323 -6.47 -9.39 15.78
N VAL A 324 -6.09 -9.51 14.51
CA VAL A 324 -5.64 -10.78 13.91
C VAL A 324 -4.40 -11.33 14.63
N LEU A 325 -3.52 -10.45 15.12
CA LEU A 325 -2.30 -10.83 15.84
C LEU A 325 -2.46 -10.87 17.37
N SER A 326 -3.69 -10.88 17.90
CA SER A 326 -3.95 -10.76 19.35
C SER A 326 -3.27 -11.84 20.21
N SER A 327 -2.93 -12.98 19.61
CA SER A 327 -2.23 -14.09 20.28
C SER A 327 -0.72 -13.86 20.44
N CYS A 328 -0.15 -12.83 19.80
CA CYS A 328 1.26 -12.47 19.92
C CYS A 328 1.56 -11.74 21.24
N SER A 329 2.85 -11.65 21.61
CA SER A 329 3.27 -10.89 22.80
C SER A 329 3.00 -9.39 22.66
N SER A 330 2.85 -8.71 23.80
CA SER A 330 2.63 -7.25 23.82
C SER A 330 3.73 -6.48 23.08
N ASP A 331 4.99 -6.89 23.19
CA ASP A 331 6.12 -6.23 22.53
C ASP A 331 6.04 -6.32 21.00
N VAL A 332 5.58 -7.46 20.48
CA VAL A 332 5.37 -7.67 19.04
C VAL A 332 4.22 -6.80 18.56
N LEU A 333 3.11 -6.78 19.29
CA LEU A 333 1.94 -5.95 18.96
C LEU A 333 2.31 -4.46 18.94
N GLU A 334 3.10 -4.00 19.91
CA GLU A 334 3.52 -2.60 19.95
C GLU A 334 4.45 -2.24 18.79
N SER A 335 5.39 -3.14 18.44
CA SER A 335 6.25 -2.98 17.27
C SER A 335 5.44 -2.89 15.96
N VAL A 336 4.41 -3.72 15.83
CA VAL A 336 3.48 -3.69 14.68
C VAL A 336 2.72 -2.37 14.63
N ARG A 337 2.15 -1.92 15.76
CA ARG A 337 1.46 -0.63 15.85
C ARG A 337 2.35 0.51 15.44
N GLN A 338 3.53 0.61 16.03
CA GLN A 338 4.46 1.71 15.77
C GLN A 338 4.88 1.75 14.29
N SER A 339 5.14 0.60 13.68
CA SER A 339 5.52 0.49 12.27
C SER A 339 4.40 0.94 11.31
N ILE A 340 3.14 0.57 11.60
CA ILE A 340 1.98 1.00 10.80
C ILE A 340 1.75 2.51 10.97
N LEU A 341 1.77 3.01 12.22
CA LEU A 341 1.60 4.44 12.51
C LEU A 341 2.69 5.28 11.84
N GLN A 342 3.95 4.83 11.86
CA GLN A 342 5.06 5.48 11.17
C GLN A 342 4.88 5.48 9.65
N SER A 343 4.35 4.41 9.08
CA SER A 343 4.08 4.32 7.64
C SER A 343 2.96 5.28 7.22
N GLY A 344 1.88 5.37 8.00
CA GLY A 344 0.82 6.38 7.82
C GLY A 344 1.36 7.81 7.93
N GLN A 345 2.20 8.08 8.93
CA GLN A 345 2.85 9.39 9.09
C GLN A 345 3.77 9.75 7.91
N SER A 346 4.49 8.77 7.37
CA SER A 346 5.35 8.95 6.21
C SER A 346 4.53 9.31 4.96
N LEU A 347 3.37 8.68 4.77
CA LEU A 347 2.44 9.05 3.70
C LEU A 347 1.91 10.48 3.88
N LYS A 348 1.48 10.83 5.09
CA LYS A 348 1.02 12.18 5.44
C LYS A 348 2.07 13.25 5.22
N SER A 349 3.35 12.93 5.44
CA SER A 349 4.46 13.86 5.23
C SER A 349 4.65 14.31 3.77
N LEU A 350 4.02 13.63 2.81
CA LEU A 350 4.02 14.01 1.40
C LEU A 350 2.97 15.07 1.06
N GLU A 351 1.93 15.24 1.89
CA GLU A 351 0.85 16.21 1.63
C GLU A 351 1.38 17.64 1.40
N PRO A 352 2.30 18.19 2.22
CA PRO A 352 2.84 19.54 1.99
C PRO A 352 3.56 19.68 0.64
N LEU A 353 4.16 18.60 0.13
CA LEU A 353 4.83 18.60 -1.18
C LEU A 353 3.80 18.69 -2.32
N VAL A 354 2.65 18.03 -2.16
CA VAL A 354 1.54 18.12 -3.13
C VAL A 354 0.89 19.50 -3.08
N VAL A 355 0.64 20.03 -1.89
CA VAL A 355 0.13 21.40 -1.66
C VAL A 355 1.05 22.42 -2.33
N LYS A 356 2.36 22.28 -2.16
CA LYS A 356 3.35 23.13 -2.82
C LYS A 356 3.26 23.05 -4.35
N ALA A 357 3.07 21.87 -4.93
CA ALA A 357 2.91 21.73 -6.38
C ALA A 357 1.65 22.44 -6.92
N VAL A 358 0.56 22.47 -6.12
CA VAL A 358 -0.65 23.26 -6.43
C VAL A 358 -0.33 24.75 -6.42
N VAL A 359 0.34 25.23 -5.36
CA VAL A 359 0.78 26.63 -5.25
C VAL A 359 1.66 27.02 -6.43
N GLU A 360 2.73 26.27 -6.72
CA GLU A 360 3.63 26.54 -7.85
C GLU A 360 2.87 26.64 -9.19
N SER A 361 1.88 25.76 -9.41
CA SER A 361 1.05 25.78 -10.62
C SER A 361 0.12 27.00 -10.71
N LEU A 362 -0.37 27.51 -9.57
CA LEU A 362 -1.16 28.75 -9.49
C LEU A 362 -0.29 29.98 -9.77
N VAL A 363 0.91 30.01 -9.17
CA VAL A 363 1.88 31.09 -9.35
C VAL A 363 2.31 31.17 -10.81
N GLU A 364 2.67 30.04 -11.44
CA GLU A 364 3.12 30.00 -12.84
C GLU A 364 2.09 30.63 -13.79
N LYS A 365 0.82 30.22 -13.68
CA LYS A 365 -0.30 30.80 -14.46
C LYS A 365 -0.47 32.30 -14.22
N SER A 366 -0.32 32.75 -12.98
CA SER A 366 -0.46 34.17 -12.62
C SER A 366 0.71 35.01 -13.13
N VAL A 367 1.92 34.43 -13.15
CA VAL A 367 3.14 35.07 -13.66
C VAL A 367 3.09 35.24 -15.18
N GLU A 368 2.40 34.37 -15.91
CA GLU A 368 2.17 34.56 -17.35
C GLU A 368 1.46 35.88 -17.67
N ASP A 369 0.43 36.24 -16.89
CA ASP A 369 -0.25 37.53 -17.02
C ASP A 369 0.65 38.70 -16.59
N LEU A 370 1.47 38.54 -15.54
CA LEU A 370 2.43 39.56 -15.11
C LEU A 370 3.48 39.90 -16.17
N ARG A 371 3.82 38.97 -17.09
CA ARG A 371 4.77 39.25 -18.18
C ARG A 371 4.29 40.37 -19.12
N GLN A 372 2.98 40.62 -19.19
CA GLN A 372 2.41 41.71 -20.00
C GLN A 372 2.81 43.11 -19.49
N MET A 373 3.25 43.21 -18.24
CA MET A 373 3.76 44.46 -17.65
C MET A 373 4.94 45.06 -18.44
N LYS A 374 5.71 44.25 -19.17
CA LYS A 374 6.77 44.76 -20.09
C LYS A 374 6.22 45.74 -21.14
N GLY A 375 4.93 45.67 -21.47
CA GLY A 375 4.23 46.59 -22.36
C GLY A 375 4.13 48.03 -21.81
N ILE A 376 4.25 48.24 -20.50
CA ILE A 376 4.24 49.58 -19.89
C ILE A 376 5.43 50.41 -20.42
N THR A 377 6.60 49.80 -20.55
CA THR A 377 7.79 50.45 -21.11
C THR A 377 7.54 50.92 -22.54
N ALA A 378 6.98 50.06 -23.40
CA ALA A 378 6.66 50.43 -24.78
C ALA A 378 5.56 51.51 -24.87
N THR A 379 4.67 51.56 -23.88
CA THR A 379 3.54 52.48 -23.83
C THR A 379 3.96 53.92 -23.56
N TYR A 380 4.92 54.12 -22.65
CA TYR A 380 5.27 55.47 -22.17
C TYR A 380 6.63 55.98 -22.65
N ARG A 381 7.61 55.11 -22.86
CA ARG A 381 8.98 55.52 -23.22
C ARG A 381 9.02 56.25 -24.55
N MET A 382 9.51 57.49 -24.55
CA MET A 382 9.64 58.35 -25.74
C MET A 382 8.29 58.57 -26.45
N THR A 383 7.20 58.61 -25.69
CA THR A 383 5.86 58.85 -26.22
C THR A 383 5.23 60.11 -25.62
N ASN A 384 4.40 60.79 -26.40
CA ASN A 384 3.60 61.93 -25.92
C ASN A 384 2.30 61.49 -25.22
N LYS A 385 2.25 60.27 -24.66
CA LYS A 385 1.05 59.81 -23.96
C LYS A 385 0.81 60.61 -22.68
N PRO A 386 -0.46 60.91 -22.34
CA PRO A 386 -0.83 61.57 -21.10
C PRO A 386 -0.56 60.67 -19.89
N LEU A 387 -0.62 61.25 -18.69
CA LEU A 387 -0.49 60.52 -17.43
C LEU A 387 -1.60 59.46 -17.31
N PRO A 388 -1.31 58.23 -16.87
CA PRO A 388 -2.32 57.21 -16.66
C PRO A 388 -3.35 57.61 -15.59
N VAL A 389 -4.59 57.22 -15.84
CA VAL A 389 -5.74 57.43 -14.92
C VAL A 389 -6.46 56.13 -14.56
N ARG A 390 -6.06 55.01 -15.18
CA ARG A 390 -6.61 53.67 -14.94
C ARG A 390 -5.48 52.66 -14.85
N HIS A 391 -5.74 51.57 -14.12
CA HIS A 391 -4.85 50.42 -14.09
C HIS A 391 -4.75 49.74 -15.47
N SER A 392 -3.68 49.00 -15.67
CA SER A 392 -3.41 48.21 -16.86
C SER A 392 -4.41 47.06 -16.98
N PRO A 393 -4.80 46.64 -18.20
CA PRO A 393 -5.77 45.56 -18.40
C PRO A 393 -5.34 44.22 -17.80
N TYR A 394 -4.03 43.90 -17.82
CA TYR A 394 -3.49 42.62 -17.37
C TYR A 394 -3.72 42.36 -15.87
N VAL A 395 -3.86 43.41 -15.05
CA VAL A 395 -4.00 43.32 -13.58
C VAL A 395 -5.20 42.48 -13.18
N THR A 396 -6.29 42.55 -13.96
CA THR A 396 -7.51 41.76 -13.76
C THR A 396 -7.31 40.26 -14.03
N GLY A 397 -6.29 39.89 -14.82
CA GLY A 397 -5.91 38.52 -15.12
C GLY A 397 -5.08 37.87 -14.02
N VAL A 398 -4.20 38.65 -13.35
CA VAL A 398 -3.18 38.13 -12.42
C VAL A 398 -3.74 37.21 -11.34
N LEU A 399 -4.89 37.53 -10.73
CA LEU A 399 -5.49 36.72 -9.66
C LEU A 399 -6.63 35.82 -10.14
N ARG A 400 -6.90 35.77 -11.45
CA ARG A 400 -7.92 34.88 -12.02
C ARG A 400 -7.64 33.40 -11.73
N PRO A 401 -6.39 32.88 -11.83
CA PRO A 401 -6.11 31.49 -11.49
C PRO A 401 -6.51 31.13 -10.06
N LEU A 402 -6.25 32.02 -9.09
CA LEU A 402 -6.65 31.83 -7.69
C LEU A 402 -8.17 31.82 -7.51
N LYS A 403 -8.86 32.77 -8.15
CA LYS A 403 -10.33 32.81 -8.10
C LYS A 403 -10.95 31.54 -8.68
N THR A 404 -10.51 31.13 -9.86
CA THR A 404 -11.00 29.90 -10.51
C THR A 404 -10.73 28.65 -9.66
N PHE A 405 -9.57 28.58 -9.00
CA PHE A 405 -9.26 27.48 -8.08
C PHE A 405 -10.21 27.45 -6.88
N LEU A 406 -10.46 28.59 -6.23
CA LEU A 406 -11.36 28.68 -5.07
C LEU A 406 -12.82 28.38 -5.43
N ASP A 407 -13.27 28.84 -6.59
CA ASP A 407 -14.62 28.62 -7.13
C ASP A 407 -14.81 27.20 -7.70
N GLY A 408 -13.74 26.41 -7.80
CA GLY A 408 -13.75 25.08 -8.39
C GLY A 408 -14.54 24.05 -7.55
N GLU A 409 -15.35 23.23 -8.22
CA GLU A 409 -16.18 22.20 -7.58
C GLU A 409 -15.35 21.19 -6.77
N ARG A 410 -14.24 20.70 -7.34
CA ARG A 410 -13.33 19.75 -6.67
C ARG A 410 -12.64 20.37 -5.46
N THR A 411 -12.22 21.64 -5.56
CA THR A 411 -11.70 22.39 -4.41
C THR A 411 -12.74 22.46 -3.32
N SER A 412 -13.98 22.86 -3.64
CA SER A 412 -15.07 22.96 -2.68
C SER A 412 -15.32 21.64 -1.96
N ARG A 413 -15.40 20.54 -2.72
CA ARG A 413 -15.74 19.20 -2.23
C ARG A 413 -14.63 18.50 -1.44
N TYR A 414 -13.38 18.55 -1.90
CA TYR A 414 -12.31 17.67 -1.41
C TYR A 414 -11.25 18.38 -0.54
N LEU A 415 -11.17 19.71 -0.57
CA LEU A 415 -10.23 20.45 0.29
C LEU A 415 -10.91 21.02 1.54
N ALA A 416 -10.32 20.73 2.69
CA ALA A 416 -10.67 21.36 3.96
C ALA A 416 -10.46 22.88 3.91
N SER A 417 -11.28 23.63 4.66
CA SER A 417 -11.21 25.10 4.67
C SER A 417 -9.84 25.64 5.07
N GLU A 418 -9.12 24.96 5.97
CA GLU A 418 -7.81 25.39 6.43
C GLU A 418 -6.77 25.32 5.30
N THR A 419 -6.78 24.21 4.55
CA THR A 419 -5.88 24.00 3.41
C THR A 419 -6.17 24.93 2.25
N LYS A 420 -7.45 25.27 2.02
CA LYS A 420 -7.84 26.30 1.05
C LYS A 420 -7.22 27.65 1.41
N LYS A 421 -7.29 28.05 2.68
CA LYS A 421 -6.70 29.30 3.18
C LYS A 421 -5.17 29.27 3.09
N GLU A 422 -4.54 28.16 3.46
CA GLU A 422 -3.10 27.97 3.35
C GLU A 422 -2.61 28.13 1.90
N ILE A 423 -3.22 27.41 0.95
CA ILE A 423 -2.89 27.51 -0.48
C ILE A 423 -3.06 28.95 -0.98
N LEU A 424 -4.19 29.59 -0.63
CA LEU A 424 -4.48 30.96 -1.03
C LEU A 424 -3.41 31.94 -0.52
N LEU A 425 -3.06 31.88 0.77
CA LEU A 425 -2.08 32.78 1.38
C LEU A 425 -0.68 32.57 0.79
N CYS A 426 -0.25 31.32 0.65
CA CYS A 426 1.04 30.98 0.06
C CYS A 426 1.14 31.46 -1.39
N ALA A 427 0.14 31.15 -2.22
CA ALA A 427 0.14 31.55 -3.62
C ALA A 427 0.02 33.08 -3.79
N ALA A 428 -0.83 33.76 -3.01
CA ALA A 428 -0.94 35.22 -3.06
C ALA A 428 0.39 35.89 -2.68
N THR A 429 1.08 35.38 -1.66
CA THR A 429 2.40 35.88 -1.24
C THR A 429 3.42 35.69 -2.36
N GLU A 430 3.53 34.50 -2.93
CA GLU A 430 4.54 34.20 -3.95
C GLU A 430 4.26 34.93 -5.28
N ILE A 431 2.99 35.09 -5.66
CA ILE A 431 2.60 35.96 -6.81
C ILE A 431 3.02 37.40 -6.55
N THR A 432 2.80 37.91 -5.34
CA THR A 432 3.19 39.27 -4.97
C THR A 432 4.70 39.44 -4.99
N ASP A 433 5.46 38.45 -4.51
CA ASP A 433 6.93 38.45 -4.57
C ASP A 433 7.41 38.57 -6.02
N ARG A 434 6.85 37.76 -6.93
CA ARG A 434 7.16 37.84 -8.37
C ARG A 434 6.76 39.16 -9.01
N TYR A 435 5.62 39.72 -8.60
CA TYR A 435 5.21 41.04 -9.08
C TYR A 435 6.21 42.11 -8.61
N TYR A 436 6.60 42.08 -7.34
CA TYR A 436 7.60 43.00 -6.81
C TYR A 436 8.93 42.92 -7.57
N GLU A 437 9.47 41.71 -7.78
CA GLU A 437 10.72 41.50 -8.54
C GLU A 437 10.64 42.14 -9.93
N LEU A 438 9.61 41.80 -10.70
CA LEU A 438 9.45 42.30 -12.07
C LEU A 438 9.26 43.82 -12.11
N ALA A 439 8.51 44.38 -11.16
CA ALA A 439 8.21 45.81 -11.12
C ALA A 439 9.45 46.62 -10.69
N ALA A 440 10.18 46.14 -9.68
CA ALA A 440 11.42 46.76 -9.22
C ALA A 440 12.48 46.77 -10.33
N ASP A 441 12.62 45.68 -11.08
CA ASP A 441 13.51 45.61 -12.24
C ASP A 441 13.12 46.62 -13.33
N LEU A 442 11.83 46.70 -13.67
CA LEU A 442 11.31 47.64 -14.66
C LEU A 442 11.60 49.09 -14.24
N VAL A 443 11.31 49.46 -12.99
CA VAL A 443 11.56 50.80 -12.45
C VAL A 443 13.05 51.11 -12.42
N SER A 444 13.88 50.15 -12.01
CA SER A 444 15.35 50.30 -11.99
C SER A 444 15.90 50.57 -13.38
N VAL A 445 15.45 49.81 -14.40
CA VAL A 445 15.83 50.02 -15.80
C VAL A 445 15.35 51.37 -16.32
N ALA A 446 14.12 51.78 -16.00
CA ALA A 446 13.58 53.08 -16.39
C ALA A 446 14.41 54.24 -15.82
N ARG A 447 14.68 54.24 -14.51
CA ARG A 447 15.51 55.25 -13.82
C ARG A 447 16.95 55.31 -14.37
N LYS A 448 17.58 54.17 -14.65
CA LYS A 448 18.92 54.12 -15.27
C LYS A 448 18.93 54.68 -16.69
N THR A 449 17.89 54.37 -17.46
CA THR A 449 17.75 54.86 -18.85
C THR A 449 17.54 56.37 -18.87
N GLU A 450 16.67 56.88 -18.00
CA GLU A 450 16.41 58.31 -17.86
C GLU A 450 17.65 59.08 -17.44
N SER A 451 18.35 58.66 -16.38
CA SER A 451 19.57 59.33 -15.93
C SER A 451 20.67 59.34 -17.00
N SER A 452 20.75 58.29 -17.84
CA SER A 452 21.65 58.25 -18.99
C SER A 452 21.24 59.25 -20.08
N LEU A 453 19.94 59.35 -20.38
CA LEU A 453 19.41 60.32 -21.35
C LEU A 453 19.57 61.76 -20.86
N GLN A 454 19.36 62.02 -19.58
CA GLN A 454 19.62 63.32 -18.96
C GLN A 454 21.10 63.71 -19.08
N LYS A 455 22.03 62.79 -18.79
CA LYS A 455 23.48 63.02 -18.99
C LYS A 455 23.81 63.33 -20.45
N ILE A 456 23.22 62.60 -21.40
CA ILE A 456 23.43 62.86 -22.84
C ILE A 456 22.88 64.24 -23.21
N ARG A 457 21.66 64.58 -22.80
CA ARG A 457 21.04 65.90 -23.03
C ARG A 457 21.89 67.03 -22.44
N GLN A 458 22.34 66.89 -21.20
CA GLN A 458 23.22 67.86 -20.54
C GLN A 458 24.58 67.98 -21.27
N SER A 459 25.15 66.87 -21.75
CA SER A 459 26.40 66.89 -22.53
C SER A 459 26.25 67.55 -23.90
N ALA A 460 25.10 67.37 -24.56
CA ALA A 460 24.76 68.00 -25.82
C ALA A 460 24.50 69.51 -25.64
N GLN A 461 23.78 69.89 -24.58
CA GLN A 461 23.55 71.30 -24.22
C GLN A 461 24.86 72.02 -23.90
N ARG A 462 25.80 71.37 -23.20
CA ARG A 462 27.14 71.92 -22.93
C ARG A 462 27.98 72.15 -24.19
N ARG A 463 27.77 71.36 -25.26
CA ARG A 463 28.45 71.57 -26.56
C ARG A 463 27.78 72.65 -27.42
N ALA A 464 26.50 72.92 -27.21
CA ALA A 464 25.70 73.85 -28.03
C ALA A 464 25.61 75.28 -27.45
N GLY A 465 26.21 75.57 -26.29
CA GLY A 465 26.32 76.92 -25.75
C GLY A 465 24.99 77.60 -25.37
N ALA A 466 23.94 76.83 -25.06
CA ALA A 466 22.62 77.37 -24.70
C ALA A 466 22.44 77.53 -23.18
N SER A 467 21.95 78.70 -22.76
CA SER A 467 21.58 79.06 -21.38
C SER A 467 20.37 78.27 -20.86
N SER A 468 20.36 78.03 -19.56
CA SER A 468 19.46 77.15 -18.82
C SER A 468 18.14 77.81 -18.39
N ASP A 469 17.20 78.03 -19.32
CA ASP A 469 15.84 78.46 -18.94
C ASP A 469 14.78 77.75 -19.78
N ILE A 470 14.58 76.46 -19.52
CA ILE A 470 13.30 75.80 -19.78
C ILE A 470 12.97 74.99 -18.52
N SER A 471 11.96 75.44 -17.78
CA SER A 471 11.34 74.70 -16.71
C SER A 471 10.72 73.42 -17.28
N ASP A 472 11.42 72.29 -17.10
CA ASP A 472 10.94 70.93 -17.35
C ASP A 472 9.80 70.59 -16.37
N ASN A 473 8.62 71.19 -16.55
CA ASN A 473 7.38 70.81 -15.86
C ASN A 473 6.70 69.59 -16.53
N ASN A 474 7.36 68.94 -17.48
CA ASN A 474 6.87 67.74 -18.12
C ASN A 474 7.23 66.52 -17.27
N VAL A 475 6.20 65.87 -16.72
CA VAL A 475 6.31 64.59 -16.00
C VAL A 475 7.16 63.61 -16.79
N SER A 476 8.19 63.05 -16.14
CA SER A 476 9.12 62.11 -16.78
C SER A 476 8.41 60.85 -17.27
N ASP A 477 8.92 60.23 -18.34
CA ASP A 477 8.48 58.91 -18.77
C ASP A 477 8.58 57.89 -17.63
N THR A 478 9.61 57.99 -16.78
CA THR A 478 9.77 57.14 -15.59
C THR A 478 8.66 57.38 -14.58
N ASP A 479 8.26 58.63 -14.36
CA ASP A 479 7.18 58.99 -13.44
C ASP A 479 5.82 58.50 -13.97
N LYS A 480 5.59 58.57 -15.28
CA LYS A 480 4.40 57.97 -15.93
C LYS A 480 4.37 56.45 -15.75
N MET A 481 5.51 55.78 -15.89
CA MET A 481 5.63 54.34 -15.67
C MET A 481 5.41 53.96 -14.20
N CYS A 482 5.97 54.71 -13.24
CA CYS A 482 5.73 54.50 -11.81
C CYS A 482 4.26 54.76 -11.46
N MET A 483 3.64 55.79 -12.02
CA MET A 483 2.22 56.08 -11.83
C MET A 483 1.33 54.97 -12.40
N GLN A 484 1.65 54.40 -13.57
CA GLN A 484 0.92 53.24 -14.09
C GLN A 484 1.00 52.07 -13.11
N LEU A 485 2.20 51.71 -12.68
CA LEU A 485 2.40 50.62 -11.72
C LEU A 485 1.70 50.89 -10.39
N PHE A 486 1.68 52.15 -9.93
CA PHE A 486 0.97 52.54 -8.72
C PHE A 486 -0.54 52.27 -8.82
N LEU A 487 -1.17 52.64 -9.94
CA LEU A 487 -2.59 52.31 -10.19
C LEU A 487 -2.81 50.80 -10.29
N ASP A 488 -1.86 50.09 -10.90
CA ASP A 488 -1.92 48.64 -11.08
C ASP A 488 -1.90 47.90 -9.73
N ILE A 489 -1.01 48.30 -8.81
CA ILE A 489 -0.89 47.65 -7.50
C ILE A 489 -2.02 48.00 -6.54
N GLN A 490 -2.68 49.14 -6.73
CA GLN A 490 -3.91 49.49 -6.00
C GLN A 490 -5.06 48.56 -6.42
N GLU A 491 -5.24 48.36 -7.72
CA GLU A 491 -6.26 47.44 -8.23
C GLU A 491 -5.94 45.98 -7.84
N TYR A 492 -4.67 45.58 -7.93
CA TYR A 492 -4.21 44.27 -7.46
C TYR A 492 -4.58 44.02 -5.99
N ALA A 493 -4.40 45.01 -5.11
CA ALA A 493 -4.75 44.88 -3.69
C ALA A 493 -6.26 44.83 -3.43
N ARG A 494 -7.08 45.53 -4.21
CA ARG A 494 -8.55 45.37 -4.16
C ARG A 494 -8.95 43.96 -4.55
N ASN A 495 -8.33 43.41 -5.60
CA ASN A 495 -8.57 42.04 -6.05
C ASN A 495 -8.13 41.01 -4.98
N LEU A 496 -6.98 41.20 -4.32
CA LEU A 496 -6.58 40.37 -3.16
C LEU A 496 -7.61 40.43 -2.02
N SER A 497 -8.09 41.63 -1.71
CA SER A 497 -9.09 41.84 -0.65
C SER A 497 -10.40 41.13 -0.96
N SER A 498 -10.81 41.09 -2.23
CA SER A 498 -12.00 40.34 -2.68
C SER A 498 -11.87 38.82 -2.49
N LEU A 499 -10.65 38.30 -2.43
CA LEU A 499 -10.35 36.90 -2.13
C LEU A 499 -10.13 36.66 -0.61
N GLY A 500 -10.25 37.70 0.22
CA GLY A 500 -10.02 37.61 1.66
C GLY A 500 -8.55 37.73 2.08
N VAL A 501 -7.67 38.25 1.21
CA VAL A 501 -6.25 38.48 1.51
C VAL A 501 -5.99 39.98 1.63
N GLU A 502 -5.53 40.42 2.81
CA GLU A 502 -5.11 41.80 3.01
C GLU A 502 -3.68 42.00 2.48
N ALA A 503 -3.56 42.74 1.37
CA ALA A 503 -2.27 42.99 0.71
C ALA A 503 -1.21 43.60 1.64
N VAL A 504 -1.63 44.41 2.63
CA VAL A 504 -0.74 45.09 3.59
C VAL A 504 0.04 44.09 4.47
N ASN A 505 -0.49 42.89 4.67
CA ASN A 505 0.16 41.84 5.45
C ASN A 505 1.29 41.16 4.67
N ILE A 506 1.34 41.32 3.35
CA ILE A 506 2.39 40.77 2.50
C ILE A 506 3.59 41.74 2.46
N ALA A 507 4.78 41.26 2.84
CA ALA A 507 5.98 42.08 2.90
C ALA A 507 6.40 42.65 1.53
N SER A 508 6.37 41.82 0.48
CA SER A 508 6.67 42.26 -0.89
C SER A 508 5.67 43.28 -1.42
N TYR A 509 4.40 43.22 -1.03
CA TYR A 509 3.43 44.26 -1.38
C TYR A 509 3.83 45.62 -0.81
N ARG A 510 4.27 45.66 0.46
CA ARG A 510 4.76 46.90 1.10
C ARG A 510 5.99 47.45 0.39
N SER A 511 6.94 46.59 0.01
CA SER A 511 8.11 46.98 -0.79
C SER A 511 7.72 47.47 -2.19
N LEU A 512 6.74 46.81 -2.82
CA LEU A 512 6.20 47.20 -4.12
C LEU A 512 5.53 48.57 -4.06
N TRP A 513 4.74 48.84 -3.02
CA TRP A 513 4.16 50.16 -2.77
C TRP A 513 5.23 51.24 -2.63
N GLN A 514 6.26 50.99 -1.81
CA GLN A 514 7.38 51.94 -1.65
C GLN A 514 8.15 52.18 -2.96
N CYS A 515 8.24 51.17 -3.83
CA CYS A 515 8.94 51.27 -5.10
C CYS A 515 8.27 52.24 -6.10
N VAL A 516 6.94 52.22 -6.17
CA VAL A 516 6.16 52.87 -7.25
C VAL A 516 5.28 54.02 -6.78
N ALA A 517 4.96 54.13 -5.49
CA ALA A 517 4.09 55.18 -4.99
C ALA A 517 4.73 56.59 -5.12
N PRO A 518 3.90 57.63 -5.38
CA PRO A 518 4.32 59.02 -5.29
C PRO A 518 4.93 59.35 -3.92
N ALA A 519 5.90 60.27 -3.87
CA ALA A 519 6.67 60.58 -2.65
C ALA A 519 5.79 60.96 -1.43
N ASP A 520 4.64 61.60 -1.67
CA ASP A 520 3.65 61.97 -0.65
C ASP A 520 2.85 60.78 -0.09
N LYS A 521 2.87 59.63 -0.77
CA LYS A 521 2.09 58.42 -0.44
C LYS A 521 2.93 57.20 -0.08
N GLN A 522 4.26 57.27 -0.19
CA GLN A 522 5.16 56.14 0.07
C GLN A 522 5.07 55.59 1.50
N ASN A 523 4.81 56.45 2.48
CA ASN A 523 4.81 56.07 3.91
C ASN A 523 3.43 55.65 4.44
N THR A 524 2.38 55.67 3.61
CA THR A 524 1.03 55.33 4.06
C THR A 524 0.28 54.56 2.99
N ILE A 525 0.02 53.29 3.24
CA ILE A 525 -0.79 52.43 2.37
C ILE A 525 -2.26 52.67 2.72
N LYS A 526 -2.97 53.43 1.88
CA LYS A 526 -4.43 53.58 1.91
C LYS A 526 -4.98 52.96 0.62
N LEU A 527 -5.68 51.84 0.76
CA LEU A 527 -6.21 51.04 -0.34
C LEU A 527 -7.64 51.45 -0.74
#